data_AF-A0A5N6KV77-F1
#
_entry.id   AF-A0A5N6KV77-F1
#
_cell.length_a   1.000
_cell.length_b   1.000
_cell.length_c   1.000
_cell.angle_alpha   90.00
_cell.angle_beta   90.00
_cell.angle_gamma   90.00
#
_symmetry.space_group_name_H-M   'P 1'
#
loop_
_entity.id
_entity.type
_entity.pdbx_description
1 polymer ?
#
loop_
_entity_poly.entity_id
_entity_poly.type
_entity_poly.pdbx_seq_one_letter_code
_entity_poly.pdbx_strand_id
1 'polypeptide(L)'
;MDDPADLPTPRIASDRLLSPPGTVDVSIIERYIPSSTLNEINDMFSLSDQSVLVDRLVELSPNGGCLTIIYPTKTGGQIFQQQYLDPIMEPTLRYMMTMFDLSADLAKIVSELTAVGRSLDFDDFSTHLEALCETLSEGNASVQARLHNIPGMFRIISAEKHQVKIPSEIWSKWLLQQEKSRLQEALRLYRTSGGRPPRDGVFQQFVLHAEMVKKLGEKACAAKPDQGIEVGVYVIKRGA
;
A
#
# COMPACT_ATOMS: atom_id res chain seq x y z
N MET A 1 3.41 49.75 -21.77
CA MET A 1 2.10 49.06 -21.84
C MET A 1 2.50 47.62 -21.86
N ASP A 2 2.77 47.12 -20.66
CA ASP A 2 3.53 45.91 -20.41
C ASP A 2 2.56 44.84 -19.92
N ASP A 3 2.54 43.73 -20.63
CA ASP A 3 1.65 42.59 -20.43
C ASP A 3 1.96 41.90 -19.08
N PRO A 4 1.01 41.77 -18.13
CA PRO A 4 1.25 41.11 -16.87
C PRO A 4 0.71 39.69 -16.93
N ALA A 5 1.43 38.78 -17.60
CA ALA A 5 1.04 37.36 -17.61
C ALA A 5 2.23 36.44 -17.92
N ASP A 6 3.21 36.40 -17.02
CA ASP A 6 4.04 35.18 -16.90
C ASP A 6 4.62 35.05 -15.48
N LEU A 7 3.74 34.71 -14.53
CA LEU A 7 4.18 34.12 -13.27
C LEU A 7 4.18 32.61 -13.45
N PRO A 8 5.34 31.92 -13.34
CA PRO A 8 5.38 30.48 -13.45
C PRO A 8 4.52 29.89 -12.33
N THR A 9 3.46 29.20 -12.71
CA THR A 9 2.63 28.44 -11.78
C THR A 9 3.53 27.42 -11.10
N PRO A 10 3.60 27.37 -9.75
CA PRO A 10 4.39 26.37 -9.08
C PRO A 10 3.78 25.01 -9.43
N ARG A 11 4.48 24.26 -10.26
CA ARG A 11 4.26 22.83 -10.43
C ARG A 11 4.59 22.22 -9.07
N ILE A 12 3.58 22.00 -8.24
CA ILE A 12 3.72 21.12 -7.09
C ILE A 12 3.85 19.72 -7.68
N ALA A 13 5.09 19.38 -8.04
CA ALA A 13 5.50 18.00 -8.21
C ALA A 13 5.22 17.32 -6.87
N SER A 14 4.48 16.22 -6.90
CA SER A 14 4.36 15.29 -5.78
C SER A 14 5.70 14.55 -5.65
N ASP A 15 6.76 15.28 -5.34
CA ASP A 15 8.04 14.76 -4.91
C ASP A 15 7.95 14.60 -3.40
N ARG A 16 8.31 13.41 -2.92
CA ARG A 16 8.42 13.09 -1.49
C ARG A 16 9.43 14.07 -0.89
N LEU A 17 8.96 15.21 -0.37
CA LEU A 17 9.75 16.16 0.40
C LEU A 17 10.23 15.43 1.64
N LEU A 18 11.44 14.88 1.56
CA LEU A 18 12.14 14.31 2.70
C LEU A 18 12.40 15.47 3.66
N SER A 19 11.76 15.39 4.83
CA SER A 19 12.00 16.38 5.88
C SER A 19 13.33 16.05 6.53
N PRO A 20 14.10 17.06 6.99
CA PRO A 20 15.31 16.75 7.73
C PRO A 20 14.99 15.87 8.96
N PRO A 21 15.88 14.92 9.31
CA PRO A 21 15.72 14.09 10.50
C PRO A 21 15.43 14.94 11.74
N GLY A 22 14.50 14.50 12.58
CA GLY A 22 14.22 15.21 13.83
C GLY A 22 13.45 16.53 13.71
N THR A 23 12.75 16.78 12.58
CA THR A 23 12.02 18.05 12.37
C THR A 23 10.51 17.92 12.27
N VAL A 24 9.99 16.70 12.14
CA VAL A 24 8.55 16.47 11.90
C VAL A 24 7.81 16.31 13.21
N ASP A 25 6.92 17.23 13.53
CA ASP A 25 6.09 17.12 14.75
C ASP A 25 4.91 16.15 14.57
N VAL A 26 4.34 16.06 13.37
CA VAL A 26 3.21 15.18 13.06
C VAL A 26 3.41 14.51 11.71
N SER A 27 3.33 13.18 11.69
CA SER A 27 3.40 12.35 10.49
C SER A 27 2.25 11.37 10.47
N ILE A 28 1.77 11.02 9.27
CA ILE A 28 0.67 10.07 9.08
C ILE A 28 1.03 9.10 7.96
N ILE A 29 0.87 7.81 8.22
CA ILE A 29 0.93 6.73 7.23
C ILE A 29 -0.47 6.13 7.17
N GLU A 30 -1.15 6.28 6.03
CA GLU A 30 -2.47 5.71 5.83
C GLU A 30 -2.46 4.65 4.74
N ARG A 31 -3.02 3.48 5.08
CA ARG A 31 -3.32 2.43 4.14
C ARG A 31 -4.63 1.77 4.53
N TYR A 32 -5.49 1.58 3.55
CA TYR A 32 -6.77 0.88 3.72
C TYR A 32 -6.89 -0.35 2.84
N ILE A 33 -6.20 -0.37 1.69
CA ILE A 33 -6.13 -1.56 0.84
C ILE A 33 -4.97 -2.45 1.32
N PRO A 34 -5.21 -3.74 1.59
CA PRO A 34 -4.18 -4.66 2.02
C PRO A 34 -2.97 -4.67 1.10
N SER A 35 -1.79 -4.86 1.70
CA SER A 35 -0.56 -5.10 0.95
C SER A 35 -0.74 -6.24 -0.03
N SER A 36 -0.21 -6.05 -1.24
CA SER A 36 -0.32 -7.03 -2.32
C SER A 36 0.72 -8.13 -2.19
N THR A 37 1.81 -7.90 -1.46
CA THR A 37 2.91 -8.85 -1.31
C THR A 37 3.36 -8.98 0.14
N LEU A 38 3.94 -10.15 0.46
CA LEU A 38 4.59 -10.36 1.76
C LEU A 38 5.80 -9.45 1.98
N ASN A 39 6.57 -9.20 0.92
CA ASN A 39 7.77 -8.37 1.03
C ASN A 39 7.39 -6.98 1.52
N GLU A 40 6.31 -6.39 1.00
CA GLU A 40 5.82 -5.10 1.47
C GLU A 40 5.48 -5.07 2.98
N ILE A 41 4.96 -6.18 3.52
CA ILE A 41 4.67 -6.31 4.96
C ILE A 41 5.98 -6.43 5.76
N ASN A 42 6.93 -7.24 5.30
CA ASN A 42 8.21 -7.46 5.98
C ASN A 42 9.10 -6.20 5.92
N ASP A 43 9.18 -5.58 4.75
CA ASP A 43 9.99 -4.39 4.49
C ASP A 43 9.51 -3.21 5.33
N MET A 44 8.22 -3.16 5.68
CA MET A 44 7.66 -2.12 6.56
C MET A 44 8.28 -2.13 7.96
N PHE A 45 8.60 -3.29 8.54
CA PHE A 45 9.22 -3.37 9.87
C PHE A 45 10.75 -3.53 9.82
N SER A 46 11.32 -3.62 8.62
CA SER A 46 12.75 -3.77 8.43
C SER A 46 13.51 -2.50 8.81
N LEU A 47 14.71 -2.64 9.35
CA LEU A 47 15.64 -1.53 9.56
C LEU A 47 16.40 -1.14 8.28
N SER A 48 16.05 -1.70 7.12
CA SER A 48 16.66 -1.38 5.82
C SER A 48 16.16 -0.04 5.25
N ASP A 49 16.80 0.47 4.18
CA ASP A 49 16.40 1.72 3.49
C ASP A 49 15.05 1.64 2.77
N GLN A 50 14.33 0.52 2.92
CA GLN A 50 13.06 0.28 2.23
C GLN A 50 11.86 0.47 3.17
N SER A 51 12.09 0.62 4.48
CA SER A 51 11.01 0.84 5.44
C SER A 51 10.55 2.28 5.47
N VAL A 52 9.39 2.52 4.85
CA VAL A 52 8.65 3.78 4.96
C VAL A 52 8.36 4.15 6.42
N LEU A 53 8.14 3.15 7.27
CA LEU A 53 7.84 3.35 8.68
C LEU A 53 9.07 3.89 9.43
N VAL A 54 10.24 3.27 9.24
CA VAL A 54 11.49 3.73 9.85
C VAL A 54 11.87 5.12 9.35
N ASP A 55 11.72 5.39 8.04
CA ASP A 55 11.95 6.72 7.47
C ASP A 55 11.14 7.79 8.23
N ARG A 56 9.83 7.55 8.43
CA ARG A 56 8.96 8.50 9.13
C ARG A 56 9.28 8.63 10.61
N LEU A 57 9.68 7.55 11.28
CA LEU A 57 10.06 7.59 12.69
C LEU A 57 11.35 8.40 12.91
N VAL A 58 12.33 8.27 12.01
CA VAL A 58 13.59 9.04 12.05
C VAL A 58 13.35 10.54 11.83
N GLU A 59 12.40 10.88 10.95
CA GLU A 59 12.00 12.27 10.69
C GLU A 59 11.35 12.94 11.91
N LEU A 60 10.78 12.18 12.85
CA LEU A 60 10.05 12.73 13.99
C LEU A 60 10.93 13.60 14.88
N SER A 61 10.40 14.76 15.26
CA SER A 61 10.97 15.66 16.25
C SER A 61 11.21 14.94 17.59
N PRO A 62 12.42 15.03 18.19
CA PRO A 62 12.67 14.47 19.52
C PRO A 62 11.85 15.19 20.60
N ASN A 63 11.31 16.38 20.31
CA ASN A 63 10.52 17.20 21.22
C ASN A 63 9.04 16.78 21.24
N GLY A 64 8.75 15.48 21.17
CA GLY A 64 7.38 14.98 21.27
C GLY A 64 6.68 14.73 19.93
N GLY A 65 7.43 14.61 18.83
CA GLY A 65 6.85 14.31 17.52
C GLY A 65 6.04 13.01 17.52
N CYS A 66 4.98 12.96 16.72
CA CYS A 66 4.07 11.82 16.65
C CYS A 66 3.88 11.29 15.23
N LEU A 67 3.73 9.97 15.14
CA LEU A 67 3.38 9.26 13.92
C LEU A 67 2.07 8.50 14.14
N THR A 68 1.08 8.77 13.30
CA THR A 68 -0.16 7.98 13.23
C THR A 68 -0.07 6.99 12.08
N ILE A 69 -0.39 5.73 12.35
CA ILE A 69 -0.39 4.63 11.37
C ILE A 69 -1.81 4.09 11.30
N ILE A 70 -2.38 4.09 10.10
CA ILE A 70 -3.65 3.44 9.79
C ILE A 70 -3.33 2.32 8.82
N TYR A 71 -3.62 1.08 9.20
CA TYR A 71 -3.28 -0.10 8.40
C TYR A 71 -4.38 -1.16 8.49
N PRO A 72 -4.76 -1.85 7.40
CA PRO A 72 -5.79 -2.88 7.45
C PRO A 72 -5.35 -4.06 8.32
N THR A 73 -6.22 -4.49 9.22
CA THR A 73 -6.00 -5.75 9.95
C THR A 73 -6.21 -6.92 8.99
N LYS A 74 -5.78 -8.11 9.37
CA LYS A 74 -6.12 -9.34 8.63
C LYS A 74 -7.62 -9.51 8.42
N THR A 75 -8.43 -9.24 9.45
CA THR A 75 -9.90 -9.21 9.34
C THR A 75 -10.35 -8.20 8.31
N GLY A 76 -9.81 -6.98 8.34
CA GLY A 76 -10.10 -5.95 7.34
C GLY A 76 -9.71 -6.38 5.93
N GLY A 77 -8.56 -7.03 5.78
CA GLY A 77 -8.12 -7.56 4.50
C GLY A 77 -9.03 -8.67 3.96
N GLN A 78 -9.52 -9.56 4.84
CA GLN A 78 -10.49 -10.59 4.48
C GLN A 78 -11.82 -9.98 4.05
N ILE A 79 -12.32 -8.96 4.76
CA ILE A 79 -13.52 -8.24 4.37
C ILE A 79 -13.32 -7.55 3.01
N PHE A 80 -12.17 -6.90 2.80
CA PHE A 80 -11.84 -6.28 1.53
C PHE A 80 -11.83 -7.30 0.39
N GLN A 81 -11.18 -8.44 0.59
CA GLN A 81 -11.16 -9.51 -0.40
C GLN A 81 -12.59 -9.96 -0.76
N GLN A 82 -13.39 -10.33 0.25
CA GLN A 82 -14.68 -10.98 0.04
C GLN A 82 -15.77 -10.02 -0.46
N GLN A 83 -15.83 -8.79 0.07
CA GLN A 83 -16.93 -7.86 -0.23
C GLN A 83 -16.58 -6.83 -1.31
N TYR A 84 -15.29 -6.57 -1.54
CA TYR A 84 -14.86 -5.56 -2.51
C TYR A 84 -14.26 -6.20 -3.75
N LEU A 85 -13.29 -7.11 -3.57
CA LEU A 85 -12.46 -7.60 -4.66
C LEU A 85 -13.05 -8.82 -5.39
N ASP A 86 -13.46 -9.87 -4.68
CA ASP A 86 -14.01 -11.09 -5.27
C ASP A 86 -15.22 -10.83 -6.19
N PRO A 87 -16.21 -9.99 -5.80
CA PRO A 87 -17.39 -9.73 -6.64
C PRO A 87 -17.07 -9.05 -7.97
N ILE A 88 -15.93 -8.36 -8.07
CA ILE A 88 -15.51 -7.66 -9.29
C ILE A 88 -14.44 -8.42 -10.07
N MET A 89 -13.56 -9.17 -9.39
CA MET A 89 -12.45 -9.89 -10.01
C MET A 89 -12.93 -11.11 -10.81
N GLU A 90 -13.76 -11.97 -10.21
CA GLU A 90 -14.21 -13.20 -10.88
C GLU A 90 -14.96 -12.89 -12.20
N PRO A 91 -15.93 -11.95 -12.24
CA PRO A 91 -16.59 -11.60 -13.50
C PRO A 91 -15.65 -10.94 -14.51
N THR A 92 -14.65 -10.18 -14.05
CA THR A 92 -13.64 -9.57 -14.93
C THR A 92 -12.77 -10.64 -15.56
N LEU A 93 -12.23 -11.58 -14.78
CA LEU A 93 -11.41 -12.66 -15.29
C LEU A 93 -12.19 -13.53 -16.29
N ARG A 94 -13.45 -13.88 -15.97
CA ARG A 94 -14.32 -14.64 -16.89
C ARG A 94 -14.54 -13.91 -18.22
N TYR A 95 -14.76 -12.59 -18.17
CA TYR A 95 -14.86 -11.76 -19.37
C TYR A 95 -13.55 -11.77 -20.18
N MET A 96 -12.40 -11.60 -19.53
CA MET A 96 -11.09 -11.63 -20.19
C MET A 96 -10.79 -12.99 -20.84
N MET A 97 -11.13 -14.09 -20.16
CA MET A 97 -10.98 -15.45 -20.72
C MET A 97 -11.85 -15.65 -21.97
N THR A 98 -13.08 -15.15 -21.95
CA THR A 98 -14.04 -15.36 -23.05
C THR A 98 -13.74 -14.47 -24.25
N MET A 99 -13.45 -13.18 -24.02
CA MET A 99 -13.32 -12.18 -25.09
C MET A 99 -11.90 -12.04 -25.62
N PHE A 100 -10.90 -12.34 -24.80
CA PHE A 100 -9.49 -12.13 -25.13
C PHE A 100 -8.63 -13.40 -25.02
N ASP A 101 -9.25 -14.57 -24.86
CA ASP A 101 -8.57 -15.87 -24.77
C ASP A 101 -7.49 -15.88 -23.67
N LEU A 102 -7.79 -15.22 -22.54
CA LEU A 102 -6.91 -15.23 -21.36
C LEU A 102 -6.74 -16.67 -20.87
N SER A 103 -5.50 -17.13 -20.72
CA SER A 103 -5.24 -18.49 -20.23
C SER A 103 -5.70 -18.65 -18.78
N ALA A 104 -6.19 -19.84 -18.45
CA ALA A 104 -6.59 -20.18 -17.08
C ALA A 104 -5.43 -20.04 -16.08
N ASP A 105 -4.20 -20.35 -16.51
CA ASP A 105 -2.99 -20.20 -15.70
C ASP A 105 -2.70 -18.73 -15.36
N LEU A 106 -2.82 -17.82 -16.34
CA LEU A 106 -2.65 -16.38 -16.09
C LEU A 106 -3.79 -15.82 -15.23
N ALA A 107 -5.03 -16.26 -15.46
CA ALA A 107 -6.17 -15.88 -14.62
C ALA A 107 -5.96 -16.32 -13.16
N LYS A 108 -5.42 -17.53 -12.95
CA LYS A 108 -5.07 -18.06 -11.63
C LYS A 108 -3.99 -17.22 -10.96
N ILE A 109 -2.89 -16.93 -11.66
CA ILE A 109 -1.82 -16.04 -11.15
C ILE A 109 -2.41 -14.70 -10.71
N VAL A 110 -3.25 -14.07 -11.54
CA VAL A 110 -3.87 -12.78 -11.22
C VAL A 110 -4.79 -12.86 -9.99
N SER A 111 -5.50 -13.98 -9.78
CA SER A 111 -6.37 -14.17 -8.61
C SER A 111 -5.61 -14.47 -7.31
N GLU A 112 -4.48 -15.18 -7.37
CA GLU A 112 -3.72 -15.64 -6.20
C GLU A 112 -2.75 -14.60 -5.63
N LEU A 113 -2.47 -13.52 -6.35
CA LEU A 113 -1.52 -12.47 -5.96
C LEU A 113 -2.04 -11.52 -4.85
N THR A 114 -2.98 -11.97 -4.03
CA THR A 114 -3.49 -11.21 -2.89
C THR A 114 -2.86 -11.74 -1.60
N ALA A 115 -2.01 -10.94 -0.94
CA ALA A 115 -1.37 -11.34 0.33
C ALA A 115 -2.30 -11.30 1.56
N VAL A 116 -3.62 -11.22 1.35
CA VAL A 116 -4.63 -11.10 2.41
C VAL A 116 -4.53 -12.23 3.43
N GLY A 117 -4.28 -13.46 2.99
CA GLY A 117 -4.11 -14.61 3.89
C GLY A 117 -2.89 -14.53 4.81
N ARG A 118 -1.97 -13.59 4.55
CA ARG A 118 -0.74 -13.37 5.31
C ARG A 118 -0.65 -11.96 5.91
N SER A 119 -1.75 -11.21 5.88
CA SER A 119 -1.86 -9.94 6.61
C SER A 119 -1.75 -10.18 8.12
N LEU A 120 -1.14 -9.23 8.82
CA LEU A 120 -0.99 -9.30 10.27
C LEU A 120 -2.33 -9.04 10.96
N ASP A 121 -2.61 -9.80 12.02
CA ASP A 121 -3.66 -9.46 12.94
C ASP A 121 -3.27 -8.18 13.72
N PHE A 122 -4.25 -7.52 14.34
CA PHE A 122 -4.01 -6.26 15.06
C PHE A 122 -2.94 -6.40 16.16
N ASP A 123 -3.05 -7.48 16.95
CA ASP A 123 -2.13 -7.72 18.05
C ASP A 123 -0.72 -8.04 17.54
N ASP A 124 -0.62 -8.79 16.43
CA ASP A 124 0.66 -9.05 15.77
C ASP A 124 1.29 -7.76 15.27
N PHE A 125 0.52 -6.87 14.65
CA PHE A 125 1.02 -5.58 14.16
C PHE A 125 1.51 -4.70 15.32
N SER A 126 0.77 -4.64 16.43
CA SER A 126 1.20 -3.93 17.64
C SER A 126 2.51 -4.49 18.18
N THR A 127 2.64 -5.82 18.24
CA THR A 127 3.85 -6.51 18.71
C THR A 127 5.07 -6.17 17.84
N HIS A 128 4.92 -6.18 16.51
CA HIS A 128 6.01 -5.81 15.60
C HIS A 128 6.37 -4.32 15.72
N LEU A 129 5.39 -3.43 15.94
CA LEU A 129 5.63 -2.01 16.18
C LEU A 129 6.37 -1.76 17.50
N GLU A 130 5.99 -2.46 18.57
CA GLU A 130 6.64 -2.37 19.88
C GLU A 130 8.11 -2.79 19.77
N ALA A 131 8.37 -3.96 19.17
CA ALA A 131 9.73 -4.44 18.93
C ALA A 131 10.57 -3.46 18.09
N LEU A 132 9.96 -2.83 17.07
CA LEU A 132 10.62 -1.81 16.28
C LEU A 132 10.94 -0.55 17.11
N CYS A 133 9.99 -0.08 17.93
CA CYS A 133 10.19 1.07 18.82
C CYS A 133 11.30 0.82 19.84
N GLU A 134 11.34 -0.38 20.43
CA GLU A 134 12.41 -0.81 21.34
C GLU A 134 13.75 -0.81 20.62
N THR A 135 13.85 -1.47 19.46
CA THR A 135 15.09 -1.54 18.69
C THR A 135 15.60 -0.16 18.27
N LEU A 136 14.69 0.76 17.94
CA LEU A 136 15.04 2.16 17.61
C LEU A 136 15.52 2.95 18.84
N SER A 137 14.98 2.63 20.02
CA SER A 137 15.31 3.30 21.29
C SER A 137 16.60 2.77 21.92
N GLU A 138 16.94 1.49 21.72
CA GLU A 138 18.13 0.83 22.27
C GLU A 138 19.45 1.35 21.69
N GLY A 139 19.40 2.05 20.55
CA GLY A 139 20.52 2.86 20.09
C GLY A 139 21.74 2.07 19.60
N ASN A 140 21.53 0.93 18.93
CA ASN A 140 22.61 0.24 18.26
C ASN A 140 23.31 1.16 17.23
N ALA A 141 24.61 0.93 16.95
CA ALA A 141 25.41 1.86 16.14
C ALA A 141 24.84 2.10 14.72
N SER A 142 24.24 1.08 14.10
CA SER A 142 23.59 1.20 12.79
C SER A 142 22.32 2.04 12.82
N VAL A 143 21.53 1.94 13.90
CA VAL A 143 20.31 2.71 14.13
C VAL A 143 20.64 4.16 14.50
N GLN A 144 21.67 4.37 15.34
CA GLN A 144 22.14 5.70 15.68
C GLN A 144 22.65 6.47 14.46
N ALA A 145 23.36 5.80 13.54
CA ALA A 145 23.75 6.39 12.27
C ALA A 145 22.54 6.87 11.46
N ARG A 146 21.43 6.13 11.46
CA ARG A 146 20.17 6.54 10.80
C ARG A 146 19.43 7.65 11.52
N LEU A 147 19.44 7.66 12.85
CA LEU A 147 18.88 8.72 13.66
C LEU A 147 19.75 9.99 13.67
N HIS A 148 20.83 10.03 12.89
CA HIS A 148 21.82 11.12 12.88
C HIS A 148 22.40 11.39 14.28
N ASN A 149 22.54 10.34 15.09
CA ASN A 149 22.93 10.35 16.50
C ASN A 149 22.05 11.24 17.39
N ILE A 150 20.80 11.50 16.97
CA ILE A 150 19.81 12.20 17.78
C ILE A 150 19.13 11.14 18.67
N PRO A 151 19.36 11.16 20.00
CA PRO A 151 18.70 10.23 20.90
C PRO A 151 17.18 10.43 20.87
N GLY A 152 16.44 9.39 21.25
CA GLY A 152 15.01 9.51 21.46
C GLY A 152 14.38 8.16 21.76
N MET A 153 13.37 8.20 22.62
CA MET A 153 12.60 7.01 22.98
C MET A 153 11.30 6.97 22.18
N PHE A 154 11.07 5.87 21.47
CA PHE A 154 9.84 5.63 20.73
C PHE A 154 8.89 4.79 21.55
N ARG A 155 7.62 5.16 21.59
CA ARG A 155 6.58 4.38 22.27
C ARG A 155 5.23 4.52 21.59
N ILE A 156 4.46 3.44 21.58
CA ILE A 156 3.05 3.48 21.22
C ILE A 156 2.29 4.12 22.38
N ILE A 157 1.52 5.17 22.09
CA ILE A 157 0.69 5.88 23.08
C ILE A 157 -0.80 5.59 22.91
N SER A 158 -1.20 5.06 21.75
CA SER A 158 -2.59 4.67 21.45
C SER A 158 -2.59 3.58 20.39
N ALA A 159 -3.47 2.59 20.54
CA ALA A 159 -3.70 1.53 19.57
C ALA A 159 -5.18 1.13 19.62
N GLU A 160 -5.90 1.30 18.51
CA GLU A 160 -7.35 1.04 18.45
C GLU A 160 -7.75 0.39 17.13
N LYS A 161 -8.81 -0.44 17.16
CA LYS A 161 -9.45 -0.99 15.96
C LYS A 161 -10.61 -0.09 15.53
N HIS A 162 -10.70 0.19 14.25
CA HIS A 162 -11.77 0.99 13.66
C HIS A 162 -12.35 0.31 12.42
N GLN A 163 -13.64 0.53 12.16
CA GLN A 163 -14.31 0.07 10.94
C GLN A 163 -14.52 1.26 10.00
N VAL A 164 -13.94 1.19 8.81
CA VAL A 164 -13.90 2.32 7.87
C VAL A 164 -14.64 1.96 6.59
N LYS A 165 -15.72 2.69 6.30
CA LYS A 165 -16.43 2.58 5.03
C LYS A 165 -15.84 3.56 4.02
N ILE A 166 -15.25 3.02 2.96
CA ILE A 166 -14.58 3.81 1.92
C ILE A 166 -15.55 4.01 0.75
N PRO A 167 -15.76 5.25 0.28
CA PRO A 167 -16.56 5.52 -0.92
C PRO A 167 -16.04 4.78 -2.16
N SER A 168 -16.95 4.35 -3.01
CA SER A 168 -16.68 3.59 -4.24
C SER A 168 -15.66 4.27 -5.16
N GLU A 169 -15.71 5.59 -5.24
CA GLU A 169 -14.87 6.42 -6.08
C GLU A 169 -13.42 6.43 -5.58
N ILE A 170 -13.24 6.28 -4.27
CA ILE A 170 -11.93 6.36 -3.61
C ILE A 170 -11.23 5.01 -3.64
N TRP A 171 -11.87 3.95 -3.15
CA TRP A 171 -11.20 2.64 -3.10
C TRP A 171 -11.00 2.07 -4.51
N SER A 172 -11.86 2.37 -5.48
CA SER A 172 -11.63 1.99 -6.88
C SER A 172 -10.37 2.62 -7.43
N LYS A 173 -10.14 3.92 -7.18
CA LYS A 173 -8.91 4.62 -7.60
C LYS A 173 -7.66 4.00 -6.97
N TRP A 174 -7.70 3.76 -5.67
CA TRP A 174 -6.59 3.14 -4.95
C TRP A 174 -6.33 1.70 -5.42
N LEU A 175 -7.39 0.92 -5.65
CA LEU A 175 -7.28 -0.41 -6.22
C LEU A 175 -6.59 -0.34 -7.57
N LEU A 176 -7.04 0.50 -8.49
CA LEU A 176 -6.44 0.61 -9.83
C LEU A 176 -4.96 1.01 -9.79
N GLN A 177 -4.54 1.87 -8.84
CA GLN A 177 -3.14 2.20 -8.64
C GLN A 177 -2.32 0.97 -8.24
N GLN A 178 -2.83 0.15 -7.31
CA GLN A 178 -2.19 -1.08 -6.86
C GLN A 178 -2.20 -2.17 -7.97
N GLU A 179 -3.32 -2.34 -8.66
CA GLU A 179 -3.54 -3.37 -9.68
C GLU A 179 -2.75 -3.11 -10.95
N LYS A 180 -2.56 -1.85 -11.34
CA LYS A 180 -1.85 -1.51 -12.58
C LYS A 180 -0.45 -2.13 -12.60
N SER A 181 0.32 -1.93 -11.54
CA SER A 181 1.67 -2.50 -11.40
C SER A 181 1.63 -4.01 -11.20
N ARG A 182 0.66 -4.51 -10.42
CA ARG A 182 0.51 -5.95 -10.14
C ARG A 182 0.21 -6.77 -11.39
N LEU A 183 -0.68 -6.29 -12.24
CA LEU A 183 -1.06 -6.95 -13.50
C LEU A 183 0.09 -6.95 -14.51
N GLN A 184 0.90 -5.89 -14.55
CA GLN A 184 2.11 -5.86 -15.37
C GLN A 184 3.10 -6.94 -14.94
N GLU A 185 3.28 -7.11 -13.63
CA GLU A 185 4.17 -8.13 -13.08
C GLU A 185 3.63 -9.56 -13.32
N ALA A 186 2.33 -9.79 -13.13
CA ALA A 186 1.70 -11.08 -13.43
C ALA A 186 1.90 -11.50 -14.90
N LEU A 187 1.72 -10.55 -15.84
CA LEU A 187 1.97 -10.78 -17.26
C LEU A 187 3.45 -11.09 -17.56
N ARG A 188 4.37 -10.40 -16.86
CA ARG A 188 5.82 -10.65 -16.97
C ARG A 188 6.16 -12.05 -16.49
N LEU A 189 5.68 -12.45 -15.30
CA LEU A 189 5.93 -13.75 -14.70
C LEU A 189 5.41 -14.89 -15.57
N TYR A 190 4.18 -14.79 -16.04
CA TYR A 190 3.58 -15.77 -16.95
C TYR A 190 4.39 -15.97 -18.24
N ARG A 191 4.95 -14.90 -18.80
CA ARG A 191 5.84 -15.00 -19.97
C ARG A 191 7.15 -15.72 -19.61
N THR A 192 7.77 -15.35 -18.48
CA THR A 192 9.03 -15.97 -18.06
C THR A 192 8.89 -17.45 -17.71
N SER A 193 7.71 -17.90 -17.29
CA SER A 193 7.41 -19.31 -17.02
C SER A 193 7.05 -20.13 -18.27
N GLY A 194 7.28 -19.59 -19.48
CA GLY A 194 6.98 -20.28 -20.74
C GLY A 194 5.50 -20.24 -21.13
N GLY A 195 4.71 -19.37 -20.51
CA GLY A 195 3.32 -19.15 -20.85
C GLY A 195 3.17 -18.71 -22.30
N ARG A 196 2.24 -19.35 -23.03
CA ARG A 196 1.97 -18.97 -24.41
C ARG A 196 1.35 -17.57 -24.44
N PRO A 197 1.87 -16.64 -25.27
CA PRO A 197 1.19 -15.38 -25.48
C PRO A 197 -0.19 -15.65 -26.08
N PRO A 198 -1.16 -14.74 -25.89
CA PRO A 198 -2.39 -14.73 -26.69
C PRO A 198 -2.03 -14.75 -28.19
N ARG A 199 -2.95 -15.24 -29.03
CA ARG A 199 -2.70 -15.56 -30.45
C ARG A 199 -1.90 -14.50 -31.24
N ASP A 200 -1.93 -13.21 -30.86
CA ASP A 200 -1.17 -12.11 -31.50
C ASP A 200 -0.08 -11.42 -30.63
N GLY A 201 0.66 -12.19 -29.82
CA GLY A 201 2.04 -11.88 -29.41
C GLY A 201 2.24 -10.76 -28.36
N VAL A 202 2.16 -9.49 -28.74
CA VAL A 202 2.53 -8.32 -27.89
C VAL A 202 1.48 -7.22 -27.90
N PHE A 203 0.90 -6.90 -29.06
CA PHE A 203 -0.18 -5.91 -29.17
C PHE A 203 -1.38 -6.30 -28.30
N GLN A 204 -1.67 -7.61 -28.26
CA GLN A 204 -2.75 -8.15 -27.44
C GLN A 204 -2.48 -8.05 -25.94
N GLN A 205 -1.22 -8.01 -25.48
CA GLN A 205 -0.91 -7.89 -24.04
C GLN A 205 -1.16 -6.48 -23.49
N PHE A 206 -0.82 -5.45 -24.26
CA PHE A 206 -1.16 -4.07 -23.90
C PHE A 206 -2.67 -3.86 -23.88
N VAL A 207 -3.37 -4.44 -24.87
CA VAL A 207 -4.84 -4.42 -24.93
C VAL A 207 -5.46 -5.19 -23.75
N LEU A 208 -4.94 -6.37 -23.42
CA LEU A 208 -5.37 -7.16 -22.26
C LEU A 208 -5.21 -6.39 -20.95
N HIS A 209 -4.03 -5.79 -20.72
CA HIS A 209 -3.76 -5.02 -19.51
C HIS A 209 -4.69 -3.80 -19.42
N ALA A 210 -4.80 -3.02 -20.49
CA ALA A 210 -5.63 -1.82 -20.53
C ALA A 210 -7.12 -2.15 -20.32
N GLU A 211 -7.64 -3.18 -21.01
CA GLU A 211 -9.03 -3.58 -20.90
C GLU A 211 -9.33 -4.18 -19.52
N MET A 212 -8.42 -4.97 -18.95
CA MET A 212 -8.60 -5.52 -17.61
C MET A 212 -8.65 -4.41 -16.55
N VAL A 213 -7.71 -3.46 -16.58
CA VAL A 213 -7.69 -2.31 -15.67
C VAL A 213 -8.96 -1.48 -15.82
N LYS A 214 -9.41 -1.24 -17.06
CA LYS A 214 -10.65 -0.53 -17.35
C LYS A 214 -11.88 -1.24 -16.78
N LYS A 215 -12.05 -2.54 -17.07
CA LYS A 215 -13.20 -3.34 -16.59
C LYS A 215 -13.24 -3.45 -15.07
N LEU A 216 -12.07 -3.60 -14.46
CA LEU A 216 -11.95 -3.63 -13.01
C LEU A 216 -12.37 -2.29 -12.40
N GLY A 217 -11.95 -1.17 -13.00
CA GLY A 217 -12.32 0.17 -12.57
C GLY A 217 -13.82 0.44 -12.68
N GLU A 218 -14.43 0.09 -13.81
CA GLU A 218 -15.88 0.21 -14.04
C GLU A 218 -16.67 -0.55 -12.96
N LYS A 219 -16.27 -1.80 -12.69
CA LYS A 219 -16.94 -2.65 -11.69
C LYS A 219 -16.69 -2.18 -10.25
N ALA A 220 -15.47 -1.75 -9.93
CA ALA A 220 -15.13 -1.24 -8.60
C ALA A 220 -15.91 0.04 -8.26
N CYS A 221 -16.05 0.96 -9.22
CA CYS A 221 -16.83 2.18 -9.04
C CYS A 221 -18.33 1.89 -8.86
N ALA A 222 -18.85 0.85 -9.52
CA ALA A 222 -20.25 0.45 -9.37
C ALA A 222 -20.53 -0.42 -8.13
N ALA A 223 -19.48 -0.98 -7.51
CA ALA A 223 -19.62 -1.88 -6.38
C ALA A 223 -20.01 -1.11 -5.10
N LYS A 224 -20.91 -1.73 -4.33
CA LYS A 224 -21.44 -1.18 -3.08
C LYS A 224 -21.20 -2.19 -1.96
N PRO A 225 -20.02 -2.16 -1.33
CA PRO A 225 -19.73 -2.99 -0.18
C PRO A 225 -20.67 -2.64 0.98
N ASP A 226 -21.22 -3.67 1.62
CA ASP A 226 -22.13 -3.50 2.74
C ASP A 226 -21.38 -3.11 4.01
N GLN A 227 -20.25 -3.80 4.27
CA GLN A 227 -19.39 -3.60 5.43
C GLN A 227 -18.19 -2.71 5.12
N GLY A 228 -17.68 -2.01 6.15
CA GLY A 228 -16.40 -1.32 6.10
C GLY A 228 -15.20 -2.27 6.26
N ILE A 229 -14.00 -1.74 6.05
CA ILE A 229 -12.74 -2.44 6.29
C ILE A 229 -12.29 -2.17 7.73
N GLU A 230 -11.91 -3.23 8.44
CA GLU A 230 -11.28 -3.08 9.75
C GLU A 230 -9.82 -2.61 9.60
N VAL A 231 -9.47 -1.53 10.30
CA VAL A 231 -8.12 -1.00 10.36
C VAL A 231 -7.64 -0.90 11.80
N GLY A 232 -6.34 -1.12 12.01
CA GLY A 232 -5.67 -0.72 13.23
C GLY A 232 -5.17 0.72 13.10
N VAL A 233 -5.41 1.53 14.12
CA VAL A 233 -4.93 2.90 14.25
C VAL A 233 -3.95 2.94 15.41
N TYR A 234 -2.68 3.20 15.10
CA TYR A 234 -1.59 3.23 16.08
C TYR A 234 -0.97 4.62 16.12
N VAL A 235 -0.71 5.14 17.30
CA VAL A 235 -0.03 6.43 17.48
C VAL A 235 1.27 6.19 18.22
N ILE A 236 2.38 6.51 17.57
CA ILE A 236 3.73 6.45 18.13
C ILE A 236 4.16 7.86 18.48
N LYS A 237 4.81 8.02 19.63
CA LYS A 237 5.42 9.28 20.06
C LYS A 237 6.92 9.09 20.24
N ARG A 238 7.70 10.01 19.70
CA ARG A 238 9.13 10.16 20.01
C ARG A 238 9.28 11.12 21.19
N GLY A 239 9.90 10.63 22.26
CA GLY A 239 10.34 11.44 23.40
C GLY A 239 11.84 11.74 23.32
N ALA A 240 12.28 12.66 24.19
CA ALA A 240 13.68 12.92 24.46
C ALA A 240 14.36 11.71 25.11
#